data_AF-A0A521MC12-F1
#
_entry.id   AF-A0A521MC12-F1
#
_cell.length_a   1.000
_cell.length_b   1.000
_cell.length_c   1.000
_cell.angle_alpha   90.00
_cell.angle_beta   90.00
_cell.angle_gamma   90.00
#
_symmetry.space_group_name_H-M   'P 1'
#
loop_
_entity.id
_entity.type
_entity.pdbx_description
1 polymer ?
#
loop_
_entity_poly.entity_id
_entity_poly.type
_entity_poly.pdbx_seq_one_letter_code
_entity_poly.pdbx_strand_id
1 'polypeptide(L)'
;MTVERFLHTIDGISTWVGKAAAWLIIVLMSVVCLEVFKRYILNAPTAWIFDLNNMLYGSLFMLCGAYALAQNAHVRGDFLYSSMRQRTQATLDLVLYFVFFFPGIGALLYAGIEYAGDSWRIGEHSNVTADGPPVYPFKTVIPIAGALVLLQGIAEVTRCIVCLRTGAWPARLKDVSEIDVVEEQLALSEHVDEETRRAAIANAQHIEEAARQRGMGSGDNKI
;
A
#
# COMPACT_ATOMS: atom_id res chain seq x y z
N MET A 1 -5.29 -11.91 24.81
CA MET A 1 -4.39 -13.06 24.56
C MET A 1 -4.64 -13.78 23.24
N THR A 2 -5.71 -14.59 23.03
CA THR A 2 -5.86 -15.36 21.77
C THR A 2 -6.11 -14.47 20.54
N VAL A 3 -6.96 -13.46 20.67
CA VAL A 3 -7.33 -12.56 19.56
C VAL A 3 -6.16 -11.66 19.17
N GLU A 4 -5.44 -11.06 20.13
CA GLU A 4 -4.26 -10.23 19.85
C GLU A 4 -3.15 -11.03 19.18
N ARG A 5 -2.90 -12.27 19.64
CA ARG A 5 -1.89 -13.14 19.02
C ARG A 5 -2.27 -13.48 17.58
N PHE A 6 -3.55 -13.73 17.31
CA PHE A 6 -4.05 -13.95 15.95
C PHE A 6 -3.84 -12.72 15.05
N LEU A 7 -4.25 -11.54 15.53
CA LEU A 7 -4.06 -10.27 14.81
C LEU A 7 -2.58 -10.00 14.52
N HIS A 8 -1.71 -10.18 15.52
CA HIS A 8 -0.28 -9.96 15.38
C HIS A 8 0.40 -10.96 14.44
N THR A 9 -0.10 -12.19 14.39
CA THR A 9 0.43 -13.20 13.46
C THR A 9 0.10 -12.83 12.03
N ILE A 10 -1.14 -12.41 11.75
CA ILE A 10 -1.55 -11.99 10.41
C ILE A 10 -0.82 -10.72 9.98
N ASP A 11 -0.76 -9.71 10.85
CA ASP A 11 0.00 -8.49 10.57
C ASP A 11 1.49 -8.80 10.32
N GLY A 12 2.08 -9.70 11.11
CA GLY A 12 3.47 -10.11 10.93
C GLY A 12 3.72 -10.78 9.58
N ILE A 13 2.79 -11.62 9.11
CA ILE A 13 2.87 -12.24 7.77
C ILE A 13 2.78 -11.16 6.69
N SER A 14 1.77 -10.27 6.77
CA SER A 14 1.57 -9.19 5.79
C SER A 14 2.77 -8.25 5.73
N THR A 15 3.33 -7.88 6.88
CA THR A 15 4.54 -7.05 6.97
C THR A 15 5.78 -7.74 6.44
N TRP A 16 5.98 -9.03 6.77
CA TRP A 16 7.11 -9.78 6.24
C TRP A 16 7.05 -9.91 4.71
N VAL A 17 5.86 -10.21 4.16
CA VAL A 17 5.68 -10.28 2.70
C VAL A 17 5.90 -8.91 2.05
N GLY A 18 5.39 -7.83 2.63
CA GLY A 18 5.64 -6.47 2.14
C GLY A 18 7.12 -6.13 2.10
N LYS A 19 7.87 -6.46 3.16
CA LYS A 19 9.33 -6.28 3.19
C LYS A 19 10.06 -7.14 2.17
N ALA A 20 9.64 -8.39 1.99
CA ALA A 20 10.20 -9.26 0.96
C ALA A 20 9.94 -8.69 -0.45
N ALA A 21 8.71 -8.22 -0.70
CA ALA A 21 8.33 -7.57 -1.95
C ALA A 21 9.10 -6.28 -2.19
N ALA A 22 9.42 -5.50 -1.15
CA ALA A 22 10.20 -4.27 -1.27
C ALA A 22 11.55 -4.49 -1.96
N TRP A 23 12.20 -5.66 -1.80
CA TRP A 23 13.44 -5.97 -2.53
C TRP A 23 13.28 -6.01 -4.05
N LEU A 24 12.06 -6.24 -4.56
CA LEU A 24 11.79 -6.17 -6.00
C LEU A 24 12.06 -4.79 -6.58
N ILE A 25 11.98 -3.70 -5.79
CA ILE A 25 12.31 -2.36 -6.29
C ILE A 25 13.80 -2.24 -6.63
N ILE A 26 14.67 -2.86 -5.83
CA ILE A 26 16.12 -2.85 -6.04
C ILE A 26 16.44 -3.65 -7.30
N VAL A 27 15.78 -4.80 -7.47
CA VAL A 27 15.90 -5.63 -8.67
C VAL A 27 15.42 -4.85 -9.90
N LEU A 28 14.23 -4.25 -9.85
CA LEU A 28 13.67 -3.44 -10.93
C LEU A 28 14.62 -2.29 -11.33
N MET A 29 15.12 -1.53 -10.34
CA MET A 29 16.07 -0.45 -10.58
C MET A 29 17.34 -0.96 -11.27
N SER A 30 17.89 -2.08 -10.79
CA SER A 30 19.08 -2.68 -11.39
C SER A 30 18.85 -3.09 -12.84
N VAL A 31 17.72 -3.72 -13.13
CA VAL A 31 17.33 -4.14 -14.48
C VAL A 31 17.20 -2.93 -15.42
N VAL A 32 16.56 -1.85 -14.97
CA VAL A 32 16.44 -0.60 -15.73
C VAL A 32 17.80 0.04 -15.98
N CYS A 33 18.66 0.14 -14.97
CA CYS A 33 20.02 0.70 -15.13
C CYS A 33 20.85 -0.11 -16.14
N LEU A 34 20.79 -1.43 -16.07
CA LEU A 34 21.50 -2.32 -17.01
C LEU A 34 20.99 -2.15 -18.44
N GLU A 35 19.68 -1.97 -18.64
CA GLU A 35 19.13 -1.72 -19.97
C GLU A 35 19.54 -0.36 -20.53
N VAL A 36 19.50 0.69 -19.72
CA VAL A 36 19.99 2.02 -20.11
C VAL A 36 21.46 1.92 -20.53
N PHE A 37 22.29 1.24 -19.74
CA PHE A 37 23.69 0.99 -20.07
C PHE A 37 23.84 0.26 -21.42
N LYS A 38 23.15 -0.88 -21.60
CA LYS A 38 23.22 -1.68 -22.85
C LYS A 38 22.76 -0.89 -24.07
N ARG A 39 21.69 -0.11 -23.92
CA ARG A 39 21.10 0.67 -25.01
C ARG A 39 22.00 1.80 -25.47
N TYR A 40 22.56 2.57 -24.53
CA TYR A 40 23.31 3.77 -24.87
C TYR A 40 24.82 3.53 -25.05
N ILE A 41 25.39 2.54 -24.37
CA ILE A 41 26.84 2.28 -24.42
C ILE A 41 27.16 1.11 -25.36
N LEU A 42 26.39 0.03 -25.30
CA LEU A 42 26.64 -1.17 -26.11
C LEU A 42 25.86 -1.21 -27.43
N ASN A 43 24.94 -0.25 -27.66
CA ASN A 43 24.02 -0.23 -28.81
C ASN A 43 23.28 -1.57 -29.03
N ALA A 44 23.01 -2.31 -27.95
CA ALA A 44 22.41 -3.64 -27.97
C ALA A 44 21.17 -3.69 -27.06
N PRO A 45 20.03 -3.13 -27.50
CA PRO A 45 18.81 -3.08 -26.68
C PRO A 45 18.22 -4.48 -26.49
N THR A 46 17.67 -4.73 -25.30
CA THR A 46 17.01 -6.01 -24.99
C THR A 46 15.50 -5.86 -25.24
N ALA A 47 14.93 -6.66 -26.14
CA ALA A 47 13.54 -6.47 -26.55
C ALA A 47 12.53 -6.71 -25.42
N TRP A 48 12.70 -7.80 -24.66
CA TRP A 48 11.75 -8.26 -23.63
C TRP A 48 11.84 -7.51 -22.29
N ILE A 49 12.76 -6.57 -22.16
CA ILE A 49 13.05 -5.89 -20.88
C ILE A 49 11.88 -5.03 -20.40
N PHE A 50 11.12 -4.48 -21.33
CA PHE A 50 9.93 -3.68 -21.03
C PHE A 50 8.87 -4.54 -20.35
N ASP A 51 8.62 -5.74 -20.87
CA ASP A 51 7.71 -6.72 -20.28
C ASP A 51 8.16 -7.12 -18.88
N LEU A 52 9.45 -7.45 -18.71
CA LEU A 52 9.99 -7.82 -17.40
C LEU A 52 9.80 -6.69 -16.38
N ASN A 53 10.10 -5.44 -16.75
CA ASN A 53 9.94 -4.30 -15.86
C ASN A 53 8.49 -4.11 -15.43
N ASN A 54 7.54 -4.26 -16.36
CA ASN A 54 6.12 -4.16 -16.05
C ASN A 54 5.66 -5.30 -15.12
N MET A 55 6.15 -6.53 -15.34
CA MET A 55 5.85 -7.68 -14.48
C MET A 55 6.43 -7.51 -13.07
N LEU A 56 7.67 -7.04 -12.94
CA LEU A 56 8.30 -6.76 -11.65
C LEU A 56 7.57 -5.65 -10.90
N TYR A 57 7.25 -4.55 -11.58
CA TYR A 57 6.52 -3.42 -11.00
C TYR A 57 5.11 -3.83 -10.55
N GLY A 58 4.38 -4.56 -11.40
CA GLY A 58 3.06 -5.08 -11.05
C GLY A 58 3.11 -6.04 -9.86
N SER A 59 4.12 -6.92 -9.81
CA SER A 59 4.29 -7.87 -8.70
C SER A 59 4.57 -7.14 -7.39
N LEU A 60 5.46 -6.15 -7.42
CA LEU A 60 5.75 -5.28 -6.28
C LEU A 60 4.46 -4.63 -5.76
N PHE A 61 3.69 -3.99 -6.64
CA PHE A 61 2.48 -3.27 -6.26
C PHE A 61 1.42 -4.21 -5.65
N MET A 62 1.17 -5.35 -6.30
CA MET A 62 0.15 -6.31 -5.83
C MET A 62 0.53 -6.91 -4.46
N LEU A 63 1.78 -7.33 -4.27
CA LEU A 63 2.23 -7.93 -3.02
C LEU A 63 2.26 -6.93 -1.85
N CYS A 64 2.53 -5.66 -2.13
CA CYS A 64 2.48 -4.59 -1.13
C CYS A 64 1.05 -4.23 -0.67
N GLY A 65 0.01 -4.66 -1.38
CA GLY A 65 -1.39 -4.35 -1.03
C GLY A 65 -1.79 -4.82 0.37
N ALA A 66 -1.38 -6.03 0.77
CA ALA A 66 -1.66 -6.58 2.10
C ALA A 66 -0.91 -5.82 3.20
N TYR A 67 0.34 -5.43 2.93
CA TYR A 67 1.15 -4.59 3.83
C TYR A 67 0.52 -3.21 4.02
N ALA A 68 0.14 -2.54 2.94
CA ALA A 68 -0.53 -1.24 3.01
C ALA A 68 -1.85 -1.31 3.80
N LEU A 69 -2.59 -2.41 3.68
CA LEU A 69 -3.81 -2.63 4.46
C LEU A 69 -3.51 -2.83 5.96
N ALA A 70 -2.48 -3.62 6.31
CA ALA A 70 -2.05 -3.82 7.69
C ALA A 70 -1.67 -2.50 8.39
N GLN A 71 -1.00 -1.62 7.64
CA GLN A 71 -0.55 -0.31 8.12
C GLN A 71 -1.64 0.78 8.09
N ASN A 72 -2.83 0.50 7.54
CA ASN A 72 -3.88 1.50 7.23
C ASN A 72 -3.40 2.63 6.32
N ALA A 73 -2.48 2.36 5.41
CA ALA A 73 -2.01 3.32 4.42
C ALA A 73 -3.02 3.53 3.27
N HIS A 74 -4.16 2.82 3.27
CA HIS A 74 -5.25 3.09 2.33
C HIS A 74 -5.92 4.40 2.72
N VAL A 75 -6.04 5.32 1.76
CA VAL A 75 -6.72 6.61 1.95
C VAL A 75 -8.15 6.36 2.44
N ARG A 76 -8.45 6.83 3.65
CA ARG A 76 -9.80 6.84 4.21
C ARG A 76 -10.38 8.24 4.09
N GLY A 77 -11.70 8.34 4.06
CA GLY A 77 -12.40 9.64 4.10
C GLY A 77 -12.27 10.29 5.48
N ASP A 78 -11.09 10.83 5.79
CA ASP A 78 -10.69 11.18 7.16
C ASP A 78 -11.56 12.26 7.81
N PHE A 79 -12.13 13.19 7.03
CA PHE A 79 -12.93 14.28 7.59
C PHE A 79 -14.21 13.79 8.27
N LEU A 80 -14.98 12.94 7.59
CA LEU A 80 -16.23 12.43 8.14
C LEU A 80 -15.96 11.29 9.14
N TYR A 81 -14.93 10.47 8.89
CA TYR A 81 -14.58 9.35 9.75
C TYR A 81 -14.05 9.82 11.12
N SER A 82 -13.18 10.85 11.16
CA SER A 82 -12.57 11.33 12.40
C SER A 82 -13.57 11.97 13.38
N SER A 83 -14.69 12.48 12.88
CA SER A 83 -15.75 13.10 13.72
C SER A 83 -16.68 12.07 14.37
N MET A 84 -16.67 10.82 13.88
CA MET A 84 -17.57 9.76 14.36
C MET A 84 -17.06 9.09 15.64
N ARG A 85 -18.01 8.59 16.46
CA ARG A 85 -17.68 7.76 17.62
C ARG A 85 -17.05 6.43 17.17
N GLN A 86 -16.10 5.90 17.94
CA GLN A 86 -15.35 4.68 17.58
C GLN A 86 -16.23 3.47 17.23
N ARG A 87 -17.39 3.32 17.89
CA ARG A 87 -18.36 2.25 17.55
C ARG A 87 -19.08 2.47 16.22
N THR A 88 -19.33 3.72 15.84
CA THR A 88 -19.94 4.07 14.55
C THR A 88 -18.93 3.84 13.43
N GLN A 89 -17.67 4.24 13.64
CA GLN A 89 -16.55 3.95 12.74
C GLN A 89 -16.41 2.44 12.50
N ALA A 90 -16.38 1.64 13.58
CA ALA A 90 -16.25 0.19 13.48
C ALA A 90 -17.45 -0.49 12.80
N THR A 91 -18.67 0.03 13.00
CA THR A 91 -19.85 -0.48 12.29
C THR A 91 -19.76 -0.18 10.80
N LEU A 92 -19.40 1.05 10.44
CA LEU A 92 -19.24 1.47 9.05
C LEU A 92 -18.18 0.61 8.37
N ASP A 93 -16.98 0.51 8.95
CA ASP A 93 -15.89 -0.32 8.42
C ASP A 93 -16.33 -1.77 8.25
N LEU A 94 -17.01 -2.36 9.25
CA LEU A 94 -17.49 -3.73 9.17
C LEU A 94 -18.46 -3.95 8.00
N VAL A 95 -19.38 -3.00 7.77
CA VAL A 95 -20.31 -3.05 6.63
C VAL A 95 -19.55 -2.92 5.31
N LEU A 96 -18.60 -1.98 5.20
CA LEU A 96 -17.79 -1.84 3.99
C LEU A 96 -16.95 -3.10 3.71
N TYR A 97 -16.41 -3.73 4.74
CA TYR A 97 -15.67 -4.98 4.60
C TYR A 97 -16.57 -6.10 4.04
N PHE A 98 -17.80 -6.22 4.55
CA PHE A 98 -18.72 -7.27 4.10
C PHE A 98 -19.34 -7.02 2.73
N VAL A 99 -19.72 -5.77 2.42
CA VAL A 99 -20.46 -5.44 1.20
C VAL A 99 -19.53 -5.21 0.01
N PHE A 100 -18.37 -4.60 0.23
CA PHE A 100 -17.47 -4.21 -0.86
C PHE A 100 -16.17 -4.99 -0.87
N PHE A 101 -15.50 -5.12 0.28
CA PHE A 101 -14.17 -5.73 0.33
C PHE A 101 -14.19 -7.24 0.05
N PHE A 102 -14.95 -8.02 0.82
CA PHE A 102 -14.95 -9.49 0.66
C PHE A 102 -15.48 -9.94 -0.70
N PRO A 103 -16.59 -9.39 -1.23
CA PRO A 103 -17.04 -9.74 -2.58
C PRO A 103 -16.03 -9.33 -3.64
N GLY A 104 -15.43 -8.13 -3.52
CA GLY A 104 -14.45 -7.62 -4.49
C GLY A 104 -13.15 -8.43 -4.50
N ILE A 105 -12.52 -8.62 -3.34
CA ILE A 105 -11.28 -9.40 -3.22
C ILE A 105 -11.52 -10.89 -3.46
N GLY A 106 -12.68 -11.41 -3.03
CA GLY A 106 -13.08 -12.79 -3.32
C GLY A 106 -13.23 -13.04 -4.82
N ALA A 107 -13.89 -12.13 -5.55
CA ALA A 107 -14.00 -12.20 -7.01
C ALA A 107 -12.62 -12.08 -7.69
N LEU A 108 -11.76 -11.16 -7.22
CA LEU A 108 -10.39 -11.02 -7.70
C LEU A 108 -9.57 -12.30 -7.51
N LEU A 109 -9.70 -12.95 -6.34
CA LEU A 109 -9.01 -14.20 -6.05
C LEU A 109 -9.51 -15.34 -6.95
N TYR A 110 -10.83 -15.48 -7.08
CA TYR A 110 -11.45 -16.48 -7.95
C TYR A 110 -10.99 -16.31 -9.41
N ALA A 111 -11.16 -15.12 -9.97
CA ALA A 111 -10.75 -14.81 -11.33
C ALA A 111 -9.23 -14.93 -11.51
N GLY A 112 -8.44 -14.54 -10.50
CA GLY A 112 -6.99 -14.65 -10.52
C GLY A 112 -6.49 -16.09 -10.56
N ILE A 113 -7.17 -17.03 -9.87
CA ILE A 113 -6.82 -18.46 -9.91
C ILE A 113 -7.08 -19.04 -11.30
N GLU A 114 -8.25 -18.77 -11.89
CA GLU A 114 -8.58 -19.23 -13.25
C GLU A 114 -7.59 -18.63 -14.26
N TYR A 115 -7.36 -17.32 -14.19
CA TYR A 115 -6.47 -16.60 -15.08
C TYR A 115 -5.01 -17.08 -15.01
N ALA A 116 -4.51 -17.37 -13.81
CA ALA A 116 -3.19 -17.97 -13.64
C ALA A 116 -3.17 -19.41 -14.15
N GLY A 117 -4.18 -20.22 -13.82
CA GLY A 117 -4.29 -21.62 -14.23
C GLY A 117 -4.27 -21.80 -15.74
N ASP A 118 -5.01 -20.97 -16.47
CA ASP A 118 -5.03 -21.00 -17.93
C ASP A 118 -3.68 -20.60 -18.51
N SER A 119 -3.00 -19.60 -17.93
CA SER A 119 -1.67 -19.16 -18.35
C SER A 119 -0.61 -20.27 -18.21
N TRP A 120 -0.66 -21.04 -17.11
CA TRP A 120 0.22 -22.20 -16.92
C TRP A 120 -0.07 -23.32 -17.91
N ARG A 121 -1.34 -23.57 -18.22
CA ARG A 121 -1.75 -24.63 -19.18
C ARG A 121 -1.22 -24.38 -20.58
N ILE A 122 -1.23 -23.12 -21.01
CA ILE A 122 -0.78 -22.74 -22.36
C ILE A 122 0.71 -22.36 -22.42
N GLY A 123 1.41 -22.31 -21.29
CA GLY A 123 2.81 -21.86 -21.23
C GLY A 123 2.97 -20.44 -21.78
N GLU A 124 2.13 -19.52 -21.30
CA GLU A 124 1.97 -18.20 -21.92
C GLU A 124 3.25 -17.35 -21.87
N HIS A 125 3.60 -16.77 -23.02
CA HIS A 125 4.66 -15.78 -23.19
C HIS A 125 4.07 -14.43 -23.59
N SER A 126 4.79 -13.34 -23.31
CA SER A 126 4.30 -12.00 -23.67
C SER A 126 4.20 -11.86 -25.18
N ASN A 127 3.05 -11.38 -25.65
CA ASN A 127 2.82 -11.07 -27.07
C ASN A 127 3.17 -9.61 -27.42
N VAL A 128 3.58 -8.82 -26.43
CA VAL A 128 3.96 -7.41 -26.62
C VAL A 128 5.29 -7.31 -27.37
N THR A 129 6.17 -8.30 -27.17
CA THR A 129 7.50 -8.38 -27.79
C THR A 129 7.66 -9.70 -28.53
N ALA A 130 8.38 -9.71 -29.66
CA ALA A 130 8.58 -10.88 -30.51
C ALA A 130 9.23 -12.12 -29.83
N ASP A 131 9.94 -11.92 -28.71
CA ASP A 131 10.52 -12.97 -27.86
C ASP A 131 10.23 -12.65 -26.38
N GLY A 132 8.94 -12.53 -26.06
CA GLY A 132 8.47 -12.10 -24.75
C GLY A 132 8.79 -13.11 -23.64
N PRO A 133 9.06 -12.65 -22.40
CA PRO A 133 9.37 -13.54 -21.29
C PRO A 133 8.11 -14.34 -20.86
N PRO A 134 8.28 -15.46 -20.15
CA PRO A 134 7.15 -16.25 -19.64
C PRO A 134 6.30 -15.43 -18.66
N VAL A 135 5.00 -15.31 -18.93
CA VAL A 135 4.06 -14.45 -18.17
C VAL A 135 3.34 -15.21 -17.07
N TYR A 136 3.26 -16.54 -17.18
CA TYR A 136 2.57 -17.39 -16.20
C TYR A 136 3.04 -17.20 -14.75
N PRO A 137 4.34 -16.97 -14.41
CA PRO A 137 4.74 -16.75 -13.02
C PRO A 137 4.17 -15.43 -12.50
N PHE A 138 4.18 -14.38 -13.32
CA PHE A 138 3.62 -13.09 -12.95
C PHE A 138 2.11 -13.18 -12.66
N LYS A 139 1.35 -13.91 -13.49
CA LYS A 139 -0.09 -14.07 -13.26
C LYS A 139 -0.42 -14.83 -11.98
N THR A 140 0.48 -15.69 -11.46
CA THR A 140 0.28 -16.31 -10.13
C THR A 140 0.40 -15.35 -8.98
N VAL A 141 1.06 -14.20 -9.17
CA VAL A 141 1.15 -13.18 -8.13
C VAL A 141 -0.23 -12.59 -7.83
N ILE A 142 -1.14 -12.55 -8.81
CA ILE A 142 -2.50 -12.04 -8.66
C ILE A 142 -3.28 -12.81 -7.57
N PRO A 143 -3.48 -14.14 -7.65
CA PRO A 143 -4.17 -14.87 -6.60
C PRO A 143 -3.40 -14.91 -5.28
N ILE A 144 -2.05 -14.89 -5.30
CA ILE A 144 -1.26 -14.83 -4.06
C ILE A 144 -1.51 -13.51 -3.32
N ALA A 145 -1.43 -12.38 -4.03
CA ALA A 145 -1.71 -11.06 -3.47
C ALA A 145 -3.16 -10.95 -3.00
N GLY A 146 -4.12 -11.44 -3.80
CA GLY A 146 -5.53 -11.49 -3.43
C GLY A 146 -5.77 -12.28 -2.14
N ALA A 147 -5.14 -13.44 -1.99
CA ALA A 147 -5.24 -14.27 -0.78
C ALA A 147 -4.62 -13.57 0.45
N LEU A 148 -3.50 -12.89 0.29
CA LEU A 148 -2.86 -12.14 1.38
C LEU A 148 -3.71 -10.94 1.83
N VAL A 149 -4.27 -10.19 0.88
CA VAL A 149 -5.18 -9.07 1.18
C VAL A 149 -6.45 -9.59 1.86
N LEU A 150 -6.99 -10.72 1.39
CA LEU A 150 -8.16 -11.36 2.01
C LEU A 150 -7.87 -11.78 3.46
N LEU A 151 -6.70 -12.40 3.70
CA LEU A 151 -6.25 -12.76 5.04
C LEU A 151 -6.13 -11.53 5.95
N GLN A 152 -5.55 -10.43 5.44
CA GLN A 152 -5.47 -9.18 6.19
C GLN A 152 -6.85 -8.57 6.47
N GLY A 153 -7.78 -8.66 5.53
CA GLY A 153 -9.17 -8.22 5.73
C GLY A 153 -9.88 -8.95 6.86
N ILE A 154 -9.61 -10.24 7.08
CA ILE A 154 -10.13 -11.00 8.23
C ILE A 154 -9.59 -10.42 9.55
N ALA A 155 -8.33 -10.01 9.59
CA ALA A 155 -7.76 -9.35 10.77
C ALA A 155 -8.45 -7.99 11.02
N GLU A 156 -8.66 -7.18 9.98
CA GLU A 156 -9.37 -5.88 10.10
C GLU A 156 -10.80 -6.03 10.61
N VAL A 157 -11.54 -7.00 10.09
CA VAL A 157 -12.91 -7.31 10.56
C VAL A 157 -12.90 -7.75 12.01
N THR A 158 -11.92 -8.56 12.41
CA THR A 158 -11.75 -8.96 13.81
C THR A 158 -11.47 -7.74 14.70
N ARG A 159 -10.66 -6.77 14.26
CA ARG A 159 -10.44 -5.50 14.97
C ARG A 159 -11.74 -4.70 15.11
N CYS A 160 -12.55 -4.61 14.05
CA CYS A 160 -13.85 -3.94 14.09
C CYS A 160 -14.79 -4.59 15.13
N ILE A 161 -14.86 -5.92 15.16
CA ILE A 161 -15.68 -6.67 16.14
C ILE A 161 -15.19 -6.41 17.58
N VAL A 162 -13.88 -6.37 17.81
CA VAL A 162 -13.30 -6.05 19.13
C VAL A 162 -13.66 -4.62 19.53
N CYS A 163 -13.55 -3.65 18.61
CA CYS A 163 -13.92 -2.25 18.86
C CYS A 163 -15.40 -2.09 19.19
N LEU A 164 -16.30 -2.82 18.52
CA LEU A 164 -17.73 -2.80 18.83
C LEU A 164 -18.04 -3.31 20.25
N ARG A 165 -17.31 -4.34 20.71
CA ARG A 165 -17.48 -4.92 22.05
C ARG A 165 -16.87 -4.07 23.15
N THR A 166 -15.61 -3.66 22.98
CA THR A 166 -14.82 -2.97 24.01
C THR A 166 -14.98 -1.46 23.98
N GLY A 167 -15.36 -0.90 22.83
CA GLY A 167 -15.40 0.54 22.60
C GLY A 167 -14.04 1.18 22.39
N ALA A 168 -12.98 0.40 22.17
CA ALA A 168 -11.63 0.86 21.87
C ALA A 168 -10.98 0.04 20.73
N TRP A 169 -10.17 0.69 19.90
CA TRP A 169 -9.45 0.01 18.81
C TRP A 169 -8.24 -0.76 19.37
N PRO A 170 -8.04 -2.03 18.97
CA PRO A 170 -6.83 -2.78 19.34
C PRO A 170 -5.60 -2.18 18.67
N ALA A 171 -4.47 -2.21 19.38
CA ALA A 171 -3.19 -1.71 18.87
C ALA A 171 -2.74 -2.50 17.64
N ARG A 172 -2.03 -1.82 16.74
CA ARG A 172 -1.46 -2.39 15.51
C ARG A 172 0.04 -2.51 15.65
N LEU A 173 0.63 -3.49 14.96
CA LEU A 173 2.07 -3.57 14.78
C LEU A 173 2.51 -2.48 13.80
N LYS A 174 2.90 -1.32 14.32
CA LYS A 174 3.54 -0.28 13.49
C LYS A 174 4.94 -0.74 13.10
N ASP A 175 5.10 -1.08 11.83
CA ASP A 175 6.41 -1.44 11.27
C ASP A 175 7.31 -0.25 10.93
N VAL A 176 6.72 0.82 10.40
CA VAL A 176 7.40 2.07 10.09
C VAL A 176 6.74 3.16 10.93
N SER A 177 7.48 3.74 11.86
CA SER A 177 7.18 5.10 12.31
C SER A 177 7.30 5.97 11.07
N GLU A 178 6.23 6.62 10.65
CA GLU A 178 6.38 7.81 9.82
C GLU A 178 7.38 8.68 10.58
N ILE A 179 8.61 8.70 10.11
CA ILE A 179 9.54 9.75 10.47
C ILE A 179 8.87 10.94 9.85
N ASP A 180 8.13 11.69 10.66
CA ASP A 180 7.74 13.02 10.29
C ASP A 180 9.08 13.75 10.15
N VAL A 181 9.59 13.79 8.91
CA VAL A 181 10.94 14.29 8.60
C VAL A 181 11.08 15.70 9.15
N VAL A 182 9.96 16.43 9.25
CA VAL A 182 9.84 17.74 9.90
C VAL A 182 10.09 17.67 11.40
N GLU A 183 9.45 16.74 12.13
CA GLU A 183 9.60 16.59 13.59
C GLU A 183 11.00 16.10 13.99
N GLU A 184 11.58 15.17 13.22
CA GLU A 184 12.96 14.70 13.45
C GLU A 184 14.01 15.75 13.02
N GLN A 185 13.80 16.49 11.92
CA GLN A 185 14.66 17.64 11.56
C GLN A 185 14.60 18.75 12.61
N LEU A 186 13.44 18.99 13.22
CA LEU A 186 13.29 19.94 14.33
C LEU A 186 13.99 19.43 15.59
N ALA A 187 13.90 18.12 15.90
CA ALA A 187 14.54 17.51 17.07
C ALA A 187 16.08 17.40 16.94
N LEU A 188 16.61 17.16 15.74
CA LEU A 188 18.05 17.09 15.44
C LEU A 188 18.71 18.46 15.26
N SER A 189 17.93 19.55 15.20
CA SER A 189 18.46 20.90 15.09
C SER A 189 19.06 21.40 16.42
N GLU A 190 20.24 20.89 16.76
CA GLU A 190 21.00 21.24 17.98
C GLU A 190 21.41 22.73 18.03
N HIS A 191 21.30 23.47 16.92
CA HIS A 191 21.71 24.88 16.79
C HIS A 191 20.56 25.87 16.55
N VAL A 192 19.31 25.42 16.65
CA VAL A 192 18.16 26.33 16.51
C VAL A 192 17.70 26.74 17.89
N ASP A 193 17.91 28.02 18.20
CA ASP A 193 17.41 28.67 19.40
C ASP A 193 15.92 28.33 19.60
N GLU A 194 15.52 28.07 20.85
CA GLU A 194 14.18 27.59 21.20
C GLU A 194 13.07 28.51 20.64
N GLU A 195 13.37 29.81 20.52
CA GLU A 195 12.47 30.82 19.96
C GLU A 195 12.30 30.64 18.44
N THR A 196 13.38 30.30 17.72
CA THR A 196 13.34 30.02 16.28
C THR A 196 12.62 28.70 15.98
N ARG A 197 12.77 27.69 16.85
CA ARG A 197 12.04 26.42 16.73
C ARG A 197 10.53 26.63 16.89
N ARG A 198 10.13 27.43 17.90
CA ARG A 198 8.72 27.80 18.11
C ARG A 198 8.16 28.63 16.96
N ALA A 199 8.93 29.58 16.43
CA ALA A 199 8.53 30.38 15.28
C ALA A 199 8.39 29.54 13.99
N ALA A 200 9.26 28.55 13.77
CA ALA A 200 9.17 27.63 12.64
C ALA A 200 7.92 26.75 12.72
N ILE A 201 7.61 26.20 13.91
CA ILE A 201 6.39 25.41 14.14
C ILE A 201 5.14 26.26 13.91
N ALA A 202 5.09 27.48 14.46
CA ALA A 202 3.96 28.39 14.26
C ALA A 202 3.78 28.80 12.79
N ASN A 203 4.89 29.05 12.07
CA ASN A 203 4.83 29.37 10.64
C ASN A 203 4.39 28.17 9.80
N ALA A 204 4.84 26.95 10.11
CA ALA A 204 4.40 25.73 9.43
C ALA A 204 2.88 25.53 9.60
N GLN A 205 2.37 25.70 10.82
CA GLN A 205 0.93 25.64 11.11
C GLN A 205 0.15 26.70 10.32
N HIS A 206 0.64 27.94 10.27
CA HIS A 206 0.01 29.01 9.50
C HIS A 206 0.02 28.76 7.98
N ILE A 207 1.09 28.16 7.45
CA ILE A 207 1.18 27.77 6.03
C ILE A 207 0.18 26.65 5.72
N GLU A 208 0.06 25.66 6.61
CA GLU A 208 -0.88 24.55 6.46
C GLU A 208 -2.34 25.03 6.55
N GLU A 209 -2.64 25.95 7.48
CA GLU A 209 -3.95 26.62 7.59
C GLU A 209 -4.26 27.48 6.36
N ALA A 210 -3.31 28.27 5.87
CA ALA A 210 -3.48 29.07 4.66
C ALA A 210 -3.65 28.19 3.41
N ALA A 211 -2.95 27.05 3.34
CA ALA A 211 -3.12 26.06 2.27
C ALA A 211 -4.50 25.39 2.34
N ARG A 212 -4.99 25.04 3.54
CA ARG A 212 -6.36 24.55 3.73
C ARG A 212 -7.41 25.56 3.29
N GLN A 213 -7.25 26.84 3.63
CA GLN A 213 -8.18 27.89 3.22
C GLN A 213 -8.17 28.12 1.70
N ARG A 214 -7.01 28.05 1.05
CA ARG A 214 -6.90 28.12 -0.41
C ARG A 214 -7.53 26.91 -1.11
N GLY A 215 -7.44 25.72 -0.51
CA GLY A 215 -8.13 24.52 -0.98
C GLY A 215 -9.66 24.62 -0.90
N MET A 216 -10.19 25.36 0.09
CA MET A 216 -11.64 25.61 0.24
C MET A 216 -12.17 26.72 -0.69
N GLY A 217 -11.32 27.65 -1.16
CA GLY A 217 -11.73 28.81 -1.96
C GLY A 217 -11.82 28.59 -3.48
N SER A 218 -11.39 27.45 -4.02
CA SER A 218 -11.38 27.21 -5.47
C SER A 218 -12.72 26.70 -6.06
N GLY A 219 -13.77 26.61 -5.25
CA GLY A 219 -15.07 26.06 -5.65
C GLY A 219 -16.12 27.06 -6.14
N ASP A 220 -15.92 28.38 -5.95
CA ASP A 220 -17.04 29.34 -6.03
C ASP A 220 -16.80 30.53 -6.98
N ASN A 221 -16.10 30.31 -8.10
CA ASN A 221 -16.12 31.29 -9.19
C ASN A 221 -16.06 30.63 -10.57
N LYS A 222 -17.20 30.05 -10.97
CA LYS A 222 -17.52 29.82 -12.39
C LYS A 222 -18.92 30.39 -12.66
N ILE A 223 -18.94 31.65 -13.08
CA ILE A 223 -19.91 32.19 -14.04
C ILE A 223 -19.08 32.82 -15.16
#